data_AF-A0A101DDU8-F1
#
_entry.id   AF-A0A101DDU8-F1
#
_cell.length_a   1.000
_cell.length_b   1.000
_cell.length_c   1.000
_cell.angle_alpha   90.00
_cell.angle_beta   90.00
_cell.angle_gamma   90.00
#
_symmetry.space_group_name_H-M   'P 1'
#
loop_
_entity.id
_entity.type
_entity.pdbx_description
1 polymer ?
#
loop_
_entity_poly.entity_id
_entity_poly.type
_entity_poly.pdbx_seq_one_letter_code
_entity_poly.pdbx_strand_id
1 'polypeptide(L)' 'MPGIVPHRHCVVCGKAIEPDQQVCSDECGEILNKERKRQRNFMILMFGILILLLVMMWLPYFKI' A
#
# COMPACT_ATOMS: atom_id res chain seq x y z
N MET A 1 34.97 13.71 1.31
CA MET A 1 33.61 13.89 0.76
C MET A 1 32.96 15.01 1.57
N PRO A 2 32.58 16.16 0.98
CA PRO A 2 31.87 17.20 1.73
C PRO A 2 30.55 16.61 2.25
N GLY A 3 30.14 17.00 3.45
CA GLY A 3 29.13 16.32 4.27
C GLY A 3 27.85 15.95 3.53
N ILE A 4 27.54 14.64 3.49
CA ILE A 4 26.29 14.14 2.93
C ILE A 4 25.17 14.52 3.89
N VAL A 5 24.40 15.54 3.53
CA VAL A 5 23.17 15.88 4.25
C VAL A 5 22.16 14.75 4.03
N PRO A 6 21.56 14.20 5.10
CA PRO A 6 20.55 13.16 4.97
C PRO A 6 19.38 13.69 4.14
N HIS A 7 19.10 13.04 3.02
CA HIS A 7 17.98 13.33 2.14
C HIS A 7 17.27 12.02 1.78
N ARG A 8 15.97 12.12 1.48
CA ARG A 8 15.20 11.02 0.90
C ARG A 8 14.87 11.37 -0.54
N HIS A 9 14.43 10.39 -1.33
CA HIS A 9 13.83 10.62 -2.64
C HIS A 9 12.32 10.41 -2.57
N CYS A 10 11.56 11.25 -3.26
CA CYS A 10 10.12 11.12 -3.42
C CYS A 10 9.76 9.74 -3.95
N VAL A 11 8.85 9.03 -3.29
CA VAL A 11 8.49 7.66 -3.66
C VAL A 11 7.72 7.55 -4.98
N VAL A 12 7.25 8.67 -5.53
CA VAL A 12 6.47 8.72 -6.78
C VAL A 12 7.33 9.12 -7.97
N CYS A 13 8.18 10.15 -7.84
CA CYS A 13 8.93 10.73 -8.97
C CYS A 13 10.45 10.74 -8.78
N GLY A 14 10.95 10.36 -7.60
CA GLY A 14 12.39 10.28 -7.33
C GLY A 14 13.10 11.62 -7.08
N LYS A 15 12.39 12.75 -6.94
CA LYS A 15 13.02 14.03 -6.57
C LYS A 15 13.61 13.97 -5.16
N ALA A 16 14.80 14.54 -4.93
CA ALA A 16 15.38 14.67 -3.60
C ALA A 16 14.51 15.57 -2.70
N ILE A 17 14.21 15.09 -1.49
CA ILE A 17 13.35 15.73 -0.48
C ILE A 17 14.00 15.60 0.90
N GLU A 18 13.45 16.33 1.86
CA GLU A 18 13.83 16.25 3.26
C GLU A 18 13.60 14.83 3.82
N PRO A 19 14.42 14.36 4.78
CA PRO A 19 14.43 12.97 5.21
C PRO A 19 13.16 12.52 5.95
N ASP A 20 12.39 13.48 6.50
CA ASP A 20 11.10 13.31 7.17
C ASP A 20 9.92 13.24 6.19
N GLN A 21 10.07 13.82 5.00
CA GLN A 21 9.05 13.81 3.96
C GLN A 21 9.11 12.53 3.10
N GLN A 22 7.98 12.13 2.53
CA GLN A 22 7.88 10.96 1.63
C GLN A 22 7.57 11.33 0.18
N VAL A 23 6.95 12.50 -0.02
CA VAL A 23 6.54 13.00 -1.33
C VAL A 23 7.03 14.44 -1.49
N CYS A 24 7.25 14.88 -2.74
CA CYS A 24 7.77 16.21 -3.03
C CYS A 24 6.69 17.28 -3.29
N SER A 25 5.44 16.87 -3.50
CA SER A 25 4.32 17.76 -3.85
C SER A 25 2.98 17.09 -3.55
N ASP A 26 1.93 17.91 -3.48
CA ASP A 26 0.55 17.44 -3.30
C ASP A 26 0.12 16.49 -4.42
N GLU A 27 0.52 16.75 -5.67
CA GLU A 27 0.27 15.87 -6.81
C GLU A 27 0.85 14.46 -6.59
N CYS A 28 2.08 14.37 -6.09
CA CYS A 28 2.70 13.08 -5.74
C CYS A 28 1.97 12.44 -4.54
N GLY A 29 1.48 13.24 -3.60
CA GLY A 29 0.64 12.78 -2.50
C GLY A 29 -0.67 12.15 -2.98
N GLU A 30 -1.36 12.77 -3.94
CA GLU A 30 -2.60 12.26 -4.51
C GLU A 30 -2.39 10.95 -5.28
N ILE A 31 -1.32 10.85 -6.08
CA ILE A 31 -0.95 9.61 -6.78
C ILE A 31 -0.70 8.50 -5.76
N LEU A 32 0.10 8.77 -4.72
CA LEU A 32 0.39 7.80 -3.68
C LEU A 32 -0.88 7.35 -2.94
N ASN A 33 -1.79 8.29 -2.62
CA ASN A 33 -3.05 8.00 -1.97
C ASN A 33 -3.99 7.17 -2.85
N LYS A 34 -4.04 7.45 -4.15
CA LYS A 34 -4.81 6.68 -5.13
C LYS A 34 -4.32 5.24 -5.21
N GLU A 35 -3.00 5.04 -5.28
CA GLU A 35 -2.40 3.70 -5.29
C GLU A 35 -2.64 2.97 -3.96
N ARG A 36 -2.48 3.64 -2.81
CA ARG A 36 -2.80 3.05 -1.49
C ARG A 36 -4.27 2.63 -1.39
N LYS A 37 -5.20 3.45 -1.88
CA LYS A 37 -6.64 3.11 -1.89
C LYS A 37 -6.91 1.91 -2.79
N ARG A 38 -6.28 1.86 -3.97
CA ARG A 38 -6.39 0.72 -4.89
C ARG A 38 -5.86 -0.56 -4.25
N GLN A 39 -4.68 -0.50 -3.63
CA GLN A 39 -4.09 -1.64 -2.91
C GLN A 39 -4.98 -2.09 -1.76
N ARG A 40 -5.51 -1.17 -0.95
CA ARG A 40 -6.43 -1.50 0.15
C ARG A 40 -7.69 -2.20 -0.36
N ASN A 41 -8.30 -1.69 -1.43
CA ASN A 41 -9.49 -2.30 -2.01
C ASN A 41 -9.20 -3.70 -2.56
N PHE A 42 -8.06 -3.87 -3.24
CA PHE A 42 -7.62 -5.16 -3.74
C PHE A 42 -7.37 -6.15 -2.60
N MET A 43 -6.69 -5.72 -1.53
CA MET A 43 -6.44 -6.54 -0.33
C MET A 43 -7.76 -6.98 0.32
N ILE A 44 -8.73 -6.09 0.48
CA ILE A 44 -10.05 -6.40 1.03
C ILE A 44 -10.76 -7.45 0.16
N LEU A 45 -10.76 -7.27 -1.16
CA LEU A 45 -11.36 -8.23 -2.10
C LEU A 45 -10.68 -9.60 -1.98
N MET A 46 -9.34 -9.64 -1.96
CA MET A 46 -8.58 -10.88 -1.88
C MET A 46 -8.84 -11.62 -0.55
N PHE A 47 -8.89 -10.90 0.57
CA PHE A 47 -9.26 -11.46 1.87
C PHE A 47 -10.72 -11.96 1.91
N GLY A 48 -11.65 -11.24 1.29
CA GLY A 48 -13.04 -11.67 1.17
C GLY A 48 -13.18 -13.00 0.42
N ILE A 49 -12.44 -13.16 -0.68
CA ILE A 49 -12.38 -14.43 -1.43
C ILE A 49 -11.77 -15.54 -0.57
N LEU A 50 -10.67 -15.27 0.12
CA LEU A 50 -10.02 -16.26 0.99
C LEU A 50 -10.97 -16.76 2.09
N ILE A 51 -11.68 -15.85 2.77
CA ILE A 51 -12.65 -16.21 3.81
C ILE A 51 -13.80 -17.02 3.21
N LEU A 52 -14.32 -16.62 2.04
CA LEU A 52 -15.37 -17.37 1.34
C LEU A 52 -14.93 -18.81 1.05
N LEU A 53 -13.71 -19.00 0.53
CA LEU A 53 -13.16 -20.33 0.26
C LEU A 53 -13.02 -21.17 1.54
N LEU A 54 -12.54 -20.57 2.63
CA LEU A 54 -12.43 -21.26 3.92
C LEU A 54 -13.81 -21.66 4.45
N VAL A 55 -14.81 -20.77 4.38
CA VAL A 55 -16.19 -21.09 4.78
C VAL A 55 -16.76 -22.21 3.90
N MET A 56 -16.59 -22.15 2.58
CA MET A 56 -17.04 -23.22 1.68
C MET A 56 -16.38 -24.56 1.98
N MET A 57 -15.10 -24.56 2.34
CA MET A 57 -14.38 -25.76 2.72
C MET A 57 -14.91 -26.35 4.05
N TRP A 58 -15.32 -25.51 5.01
CA TRP A 58 -15.80 -25.93 6.34
C TRP A 58 -17.31 -26.19 6.40
N LEU A 59 -18.10 -25.62 5.51
CA LEU A 59 -19.56 -25.82 5.38
C LEU A 59 -19.99 -27.31 5.37
N PRO A 60 -19.34 -28.23 4.63
CA PRO A 60 -19.72 -29.65 4.65
C PRO A 60 -19.41 -30.34 5.98
N TYR A 61 -18.38 -29.89 6.72
CA TYR A 61 -18.01 -30.47 8.01
C TYR A 61 -18.98 -30.07 9.14
N PHE A 62 -19.69 -28.95 9.00
CA PHE A 62 -20.71 -28.50 9.95
C PHE A 62 -22.05 -29.23 9.83
N LYS A 63 -22.24 -30.05 8.79
CA LYS A 63 -23.49 -30.79 8.50
C LYS A 63 -23.47 -32.27 8.90
N ILE A 64 -22.43 -32.74 9.59
CA ILE A 64 -22.32 -34.03 10.29
C ILE A 64 -22.46 -33.78 11.79
#